data_AF-A0A0F8ZDA7-F1
#
_entry.id   AF-A0A0F8ZDA7-F1
#
_cell.length_a   1.000
_cell.length_b   1.000
_cell.length_c   1.000
_cell.angle_alpha   90.00
_cell.angle_beta   90.00
_cell.angle_gamma   90.00
#
_symmetry.space_group_name_H-M   'P 1'
#
loop_
_entity.id
_entity.type
_entity.pdbx_description
1 polymer ?
#
loop_
_entity_poly.entity_id
_entity_poly.type
_entity_poly.pdbx_seq_one_letter_code
_entity_poly.pdbx_strand_id
1 'polypeptide(L)' 'MSERSTTRLIVPLTSPNIEAMLADLTTAALAGADTVELRLDYLQTPPTADGLRRLIA' A
#
# COMPACT_ATOMS: atom_id res chain seq x y z
N MET A 1 24.77 -21.37 3.82
CA MET A 1 23.31 -21.33 3.70
C MET A 1 22.98 -20.37 2.57
N SER A 2 22.47 -20.85 1.43
CA SER A 2 21.88 -19.94 0.43
C SER A 2 20.58 -19.38 1.01
N GLU A 3 20.49 -18.06 1.16
CA GLU A 3 19.20 -17.40 1.34
C GLU A 3 18.33 -17.76 0.14
N ARG A 4 17.27 -18.54 0.36
CA ARG A 4 16.24 -18.68 -0.67
C ARG A 4 15.47 -17.38 -0.67
N SER A 5 15.65 -16.55 -1.69
CA SER A 5 14.73 -15.45 -1.98
C SER A 5 13.37 -16.06 -2.26
N THR A 6 12.45 -15.96 -1.30
CA THR A 6 11.07 -16.38 -1.49
C THR A 6 10.36 -15.35 -2.36
N THR A 7 9.57 -15.80 -3.33
CA THR A 7 8.67 -14.92 -4.08
C THR A 7 7.80 -14.14 -3.11
N ARG A 8 7.75 -12.82 -3.27
CA ARG A 8 6.90 -11.93 -2.48
C ARG A 8 5.64 -11.54 -3.23
N LEU A 9 4.53 -11.45 -2.49
CA LEU A 9 3.25 -10.95 -2.97
C LEU A 9 3.18 -9.43 -2.75
N ILE A 10 3.11 -8.70 -3.86
CA ILE A 10 2.93 -7.25 -3.87
C ILE A 10 1.49 -6.95 -4.30
N VAL A 11 0.74 -6.24 -3.47
CA VAL A 11 -0.66 -5.89 -3.75
C VAL A 11 -0.78 -4.39 -4.08
N PRO A 12 -1.22 -4.03 -5.30
CA PRO A 12 -1.45 -2.63 -5.65
C PRO A 12 -2.72 -2.10 -4.98
N LEU A 13 -2.62 -0.96 -4.30
CA LEU A 13 -3.76 -0.26 -3.69
C LEU A 13 -4.16 0.91 -4.59
N THR A 14 -5.39 0.89 -5.08
CA THR A 14 -5.92 1.83 -6.10
C THR A 14 -7.08 2.68 -5.57
N SER A 15 -7.19 2.80 -4.25
CA SER A 15 -8.26 3.56 -3.61
C SER A 15 -8.19 5.07 -3.93
N PRO A 16 -9.34 5.76 -4.06
CA PRO A 16 -9.40 7.11 -4.62
C PRO A 16 -8.94 8.23 -3.66
N ASN A 17 -8.71 7.91 -2.39
CA ASN A 17 -8.28 8.87 -1.36
C ASN A 17 -7.43 8.18 -0.29
N ILE A 18 -6.76 8.99 0.54
CA ILE A 18 -5.85 8.53 1.60
C ILE A 18 -6.55 7.62 2.61
N GLU A 19 -7.76 7.96 3.08
CA GLU A 19 -8.45 7.17 4.11
C GLU A 19 -8.82 5.77 3.61
N ALA A 20 -9.33 5.68 2.38
CA ALA A 20 -9.64 4.40 1.76
C ALA A 20 -8.36 3.56 1.54
N MET A 21 -7.26 4.19 1.12
CA MET A 21 -5.99 3.50 0.94
C MET A 21 -5.38 3.01 2.27
N LEU A 22 -5.59 3.73 3.38
CA LEU A 22 -5.24 3.28 4.73
C LEU A 22 -6.06 2.05 5.18
N ALA A 23 -7.35 2.02 4.88
CA ALA A 23 -8.19 0.86 5.15
C ALA A 23 -7.74 -0.37 4.32
N ASP A 24 -7.37 -0.14 3.06
CA ASP A 24 -6.88 -1.19 2.17
C ASP A 24 -5.53 -1.75 2.62
N LEU A 25 -4.64 -0.94 3.21
CA LEU A 25 -3.38 -1.41 3.80
C LEU A 25 -3.61 -2.52 4.83
N THR A 26 -4.56 -2.28 5.76
CA THR A 26 -4.92 -3.26 6.80
C THR A 26 -5.50 -4.52 6.18
N THR A 27 -6.38 -4.35 5.18
CA THR A 27 -7.01 -5.48 4.46
C THR A 27 -5.98 -6.32 3.71
N ALA A 28 -5.01 -5.70 3.04
CA ALA A 28 -3.95 -6.39 2.31
C ALA A 28 -3.05 -7.20 3.24
N ALA A 29 -2.69 -6.65 4.41
CA ALA A 29 -1.91 -7.37 5.42
C ALA A 29 -2.66 -8.60 5.93
N LEU A 30 -3.96 -8.46 6.25
CA LEU A 30 -4.81 -9.57 6.69
C LEU A 30 -5.01 -10.64 5.59
N ALA A 31 -4.94 -10.24 4.33
CA ALA A 31 -5.03 -11.13 3.17
C ALA A 31 -3.69 -11.84 2.83
N GLY A 32 -2.61 -11.54 3.55
CA GLY A 32 -1.31 -12.19 3.37
C GLY A 32 -0.39 -11.53 2.35
N ALA A 33 -0.58 -10.23 2.06
CA ALA A 33 0.39 -9.47 1.27
C ALA A 33 1.73 -9.35 2.01
N ASP A 34 2.84 -9.56 1.31
CA ASP A 34 4.18 -9.29 1.85
C ASP A 34 4.52 -7.80 1.77
N THR A 35 3.98 -7.11 0.76
CA THR A 35 4.21 -5.70 0.48
C THR A 35 3.01 -5.13 -0.27
N VAL A 36 2.82 -3.82 -0.20
CA VAL A 36 1.82 -3.10 -0.99
C VAL A 36 2.49 -2.11 -1.93
N GLU A 37 1.85 -1.84 -3.06
CA GLU A 37 2.20 -0.75 -3.97
C GLU A 37 1.12 0.32 -3.89
N LEU A 38 1.47 1.52 -3.41
CA LEU A 38 0.53 2.64 -3.32
C LEU A 38 0.41 3.34 -4.68
N ARG A 39 -0.71 3.14 -5.38
CA ARG A 39 -0.95 3.74 -6.70
C ARG A 39 -1.48 5.15 -6.57
N LEU A 40 -0.59 6.10 -6.30
CA LEU A 40 -0.92 7.51 -6.10
C LEU A 40 -1.60 8.15 -7.31
N ASP A 41 -1.41 7.59 -8.50
CA ASP A 41 -2.09 7.98 -9.74
C ASP A 41 -3.60 7.71 -9.72
N TYR A 42 -4.09 6.89 -8.79
CA TYR A 42 -5.53 6.65 -8.59
C TYR A 42 -6.18 7.62 -7.61
N LEU A 43 -5.40 8.48 -6.93
CA LEU A 43 -5.97 9.49 -6.03
C LEU A 43 -6.71 10.55 -6.85
N GLN A 44 -7.96 10.83 -6.47
CA GLN A 44 -8.79 11.83 -7.16
C GLN A 44 -8.30 13.26 -6.93
N THR A 45 -7.57 13.49 -5.83
CA THR A 45 -6.95 14.76 -5.49
C THR A 45 -5.47 14.54 -5.17
N PRO A 46 -4.59 15.48 -5.55
CA PRO A 46 -3.19 15.42 -5.13
C PRO A 46 -3.11 15.35 -3.59
N PRO A 47 -2.36 14.39 -3.03
CA PRO A 47 -2.27 14.26 -1.58
C PRO A 47 -1.38 15.37 -1.00
N THR A 48 -1.66 15.75 0.25
CA THR A 48 -0.76 16.59 1.03
C THR A 48 0.45 15.78 1.50
N ALA A 49 1.53 16.46 1.89
CA ALA A 49 2.70 15.81 2.47
C ALA A 49 2.34 14.98 3.72
N ASP A 50 1.45 15.49 4.57
CA ASP A 50 0.99 14.75 5.76
C ASP A 50 0.11 13.55 5.39
N GLY A 51 -0.73 13.67 4.35
CA GLY A 51 -1.49 12.54 3.81
C GLY A 51 -0.58 11.41 3.31
N LEU A 52 0.49 11.75 2.59
CA LEU A 52 1.48 10.76 2.15
C LEU A 52 2.23 10.13 3.32
N ARG A 53 2.65 10.92 4.32
CA ARG A 53 3.32 10.39 5.52
C ARG A 53 2.48 9.35 6.23
N ARG A 54 1.15 9.55 6.30
CA ARG A 54 0.23 8.59 6.93
C ARG A 54 0.22 7.23 6.23
N LEU A 55 0.46 7.17 4.92
CA LEU A 55 0.45 5.90 4.16
C LEU A 55 1.74 5.06 4.34
N ILE A 56 2.81 5.66 4.87
CA ILE A 56 4.14 5.03 4.97
C ILE A 56 4.71 5.01 6.39
N ALA A 57 3.94 5.49 7.37
CA ALA A 57 4.29 5.53 8.79
C ALA A 57 3.79 4.26 9.49
#